data_AF-A0A6C7E027-F1
#
_entry.id   AF-A0A6C7E027-F1
#
_cell.length_a   1.000
_cell.length_b   1.000
_cell.length_c   1.000
_cell.angle_alpha   90.00
_cell.angle_beta   90.00
_cell.angle_gamma   90.00
#
_symmetry.space_group_name_H-M   'P 1'
#
loop_
_entity.id
_entity.type
_entity.pdbx_description
1 polymer ?
#
loop_
_entity_poly.entity_id
_entity_poly.type
_entity_poly.pdbx_seq_one_letter_code
_entity_poly.pdbx_strand_id
1 'polypeptide(L)'
;MVQQLLERPVLHRASDALRGAILLFPIRIFLGFGWLRAGIEKFIDADWWTGDKLRQFLDVQRETALPFMGPLIDDLFAPLAGVIAVAVMIGQLAIGVCFVTTRWLRPALWAAITLNVVFVAMGAVDPSVFYLVIELSLLAALALGVIGGRPRRPNPSSVGAKVGVAIAMLPFVDTVHPAEVIHDPAIILVTVAMLGAATEALGWLHRPSVTSSAPDWRDGDHDDSELRARV
;
A
#
# COMPACT_ATOMS: atom_id res chain seq x y z
N MET A 1 -13.50 42.63 4.84
CA MET A 1 -12.51 42.05 5.77
C MET A 1 -12.70 40.55 6.00
N VAL A 2 -13.93 40.05 6.19
CA VAL A 2 -14.23 38.61 6.38
C VAL A 2 -13.83 37.74 5.17
N GLN A 3 -13.98 38.26 3.94
CA GLN A 3 -13.62 37.54 2.71
C GLN A 3 -12.10 37.26 2.59
N GLN A 4 -11.26 38.19 3.06
CA GLN A 4 -9.79 38.03 3.05
C GLN A 4 -9.28 36.98 4.05
N LEU A 5 -10.05 36.69 5.12
CA LEU A 5 -9.67 35.68 6.12
C LEU A 5 -10.03 34.26 5.67
N LEU A 6 -11.03 34.08 4.81
CA LEU A 6 -11.46 32.78 4.32
C LEU A 6 -10.63 32.26 3.13
N GLU A 7 -10.01 33.15 2.35
CA GLU A 7 -9.27 32.75 1.14
C GLU A 7 -7.86 32.20 1.41
N ARG A 8 -7.17 32.68 2.46
CA ARG A 8 -5.79 32.25 2.79
C ARG A 8 -5.62 30.74 3.05
N PRO A 9 -6.47 30.05 3.83
CA PRO A 9 -6.27 28.63 4.14
C PRO A 9 -6.58 27.67 2.98
N VAL A 10 -7.26 28.13 1.93
CA VAL A 10 -7.56 27.31 0.74
C VAL A 10 -6.35 27.29 -0.19
N LEU A 11 -5.71 28.45 -0.40
CA LEU A 11 -4.55 28.58 -1.29
C LEU A 11 -3.34 27.78 -0.81
N HIS A 12 -3.05 27.76 0.49
CA HIS A 12 -1.94 26.96 1.04
C HIS A 12 -2.15 25.45 0.88
N ARG A 13 -3.38 24.96 1.09
CA ARG A 13 -3.69 23.53 0.90
C ARG A 13 -3.55 23.09 -0.56
N ALA A 14 -3.92 23.95 -1.51
CA ALA A 14 -3.76 23.66 -2.93
C ALA A 14 -2.27 23.60 -3.33
N SER A 15 -1.43 24.50 -2.81
CA SER A 15 0.01 24.47 -3.12
C SER A 15 0.72 23.25 -2.55
N ASP A 16 0.37 22.81 -1.34
CA ASP A 16 0.99 21.65 -0.70
C ASP A 16 0.61 20.34 -1.40
N ALA A 17 -0.66 20.20 -1.79
CA ALA A 17 -1.13 19.07 -2.57
C ALA A 17 -0.47 18.99 -3.95
N LEU A 18 -0.29 20.14 -4.62
CA LEU A 18 0.40 20.20 -5.91
C LEU A 18 1.88 19.80 -5.77
N ARG A 19 2.58 20.30 -4.74
CA ARG A 19 3.98 19.92 -4.45
C ARG A 19 4.10 18.43 -4.19
N GLY A 20 3.21 17.87 -3.36
CA GLY A 20 3.17 16.44 -3.08
C GLY A 20 2.95 15.60 -4.35
N ALA A 21 2.01 16.02 -5.20
CA ALA A 21 1.74 15.35 -6.47
C ALA A 21 2.94 15.40 -7.42
N ILE A 22 3.64 16.54 -7.53
CA ILE A 22 4.82 16.69 -8.39
C ILE A 22 5.97 15.81 -7.90
N LEU A 23 6.23 15.80 -6.59
CA LEU A 23 7.34 15.02 -6.01
C LEU A 23 7.14 13.50 -6.16
N LEU A 24 5.89 13.04 -6.08
CA LEU A 24 5.57 11.62 -6.11
C LEU A 24 5.24 11.10 -7.53
N PHE A 25 5.12 12.00 -8.51
CA PHE A 25 4.85 11.65 -9.90
C PHE A 25 5.91 10.72 -10.52
N PRO A 26 7.23 11.00 -10.43
CA PRO A 26 8.25 10.12 -11.01
C PRO A 26 8.23 8.72 -10.40
N ILE A 27 8.11 8.65 -9.09
CA ILE A 27 8.01 7.38 -8.34
C ILE A 27 6.82 6.56 -8.82
N ARG A 28 5.65 7.19 -8.97
CA ARG A 28 4.44 6.52 -9.43
C ARG A 28 4.58 6.01 -10.86
N ILE A 29 5.16 6.80 -11.76
CA ILE A 29 5.38 6.39 -13.16
C ILE A 29 6.40 5.25 -13.23
N PHE A 30 7.46 5.33 -12.43
CA PHE A 30 8.45 4.26 -12.31
C PHE A 30 7.80 2.93 -11.88
N LEU A 31 6.98 2.95 -10.81
CA LEU A 31 6.22 1.78 -10.39
C LEU A 31 5.28 1.30 -11.49
N GLY A 32 4.52 2.21 -12.11
CA GLY A 32 3.57 1.87 -13.16
C GLY A 32 4.22 1.14 -14.33
N PHE A 33 5.38 1.62 -14.80
CA PHE A 33 6.12 0.92 -15.85
C PHE A 33 6.76 -0.37 -15.38
N GLY A 34 7.25 -0.46 -14.15
CA GLY A 34 7.76 -1.72 -13.57
C GLY A 34 6.70 -2.82 -13.59
N TRP A 35 5.49 -2.52 -13.12
CA TRP A 35 4.36 -3.45 -13.11
C TRP A 35 3.85 -3.79 -14.52
N LEU A 36 3.72 -2.81 -15.41
CA LEU A 36 3.32 -3.05 -16.81
C LEU A 36 4.34 -3.94 -17.53
N ARG A 37 5.62 -3.63 -17.41
CA ARG A 37 6.70 -4.42 -18.02
C ARG A 37 6.64 -5.86 -17.51
N ALA A 38 6.54 -6.07 -16.19
CA ALA A 38 6.47 -7.40 -15.59
C ALA A 38 5.24 -8.20 -16.05
N GLY A 39 4.08 -7.55 -16.22
CA GLY A 39 2.88 -8.18 -16.75
C GLY A 39 2.99 -8.52 -18.23
N ILE A 40 3.55 -7.62 -19.05
CA ILE A 40 3.77 -7.83 -20.49
C ILE A 40 4.74 -8.99 -20.73
N GLU A 41 5.83 -9.05 -19.96
CA GLU A 41 6.83 -10.13 -20.02
C GLU A 41 6.18 -11.51 -19.80
N LYS A 42 5.25 -11.62 -18.85
CA LYS A 42 4.47 -12.85 -18.61
C LYS A 42 3.45 -13.13 -19.71
N PHE A 43 2.85 -12.08 -20.26
CA PHE A 43 1.85 -12.20 -21.31
C PHE A 43 2.40 -12.80 -22.60
N ILE A 44 3.64 -12.43 -22.96
CA ILE A 44 4.28 -12.91 -24.20
C ILE A 44 4.97 -14.26 -24.05
N ASP A 45 5.23 -14.71 -22.82
CA ASP A 45 5.87 -16.00 -22.54
C ASP A 45 4.80 -17.10 -22.38
N ALA A 46 4.79 -18.06 -23.31
CA ALA A 46 3.81 -19.13 -23.36
C ALA A 46 3.78 -19.99 -22.08
N ASP A 47 4.92 -20.15 -21.42
CA ASP A 47 5.04 -21.00 -20.23
C ASP A 47 4.35 -20.39 -18.99
N TRP A 48 4.04 -19.09 -19.01
CA TRP A 48 3.21 -18.47 -17.97
C TRP A 48 1.73 -18.85 -18.11
N TRP A 49 1.25 -19.15 -19.32
CA TRP A 49 -0.14 -19.55 -19.54
C TRP A 49 -0.43 -20.97 -19.09
N THR A 50 0.56 -21.87 -19.16
CA THR A 50 0.48 -23.24 -18.64
C THR A 50 0.78 -23.32 -17.14
N GLY A 51 1.37 -22.25 -16.58
CA GLY A 51 1.81 -22.16 -15.20
C GLY A 51 3.16 -22.82 -14.94
N ASP A 52 3.88 -23.28 -15.97
CA ASP A 52 5.15 -24.00 -15.82
C ASP A 52 6.25 -23.11 -15.25
N LYS A 53 6.31 -21.83 -15.66
CA LYS A 53 7.21 -20.85 -15.04
C LYS A 53 6.93 -20.65 -13.56
N LEU A 54 5.65 -20.63 -13.17
CA LEU A 54 5.30 -20.48 -11.77
C LEU A 54 5.66 -21.73 -10.98
N ARG A 55 5.41 -22.94 -11.49
CA ARG A 55 5.86 -24.18 -10.84
C ARG A 55 7.38 -24.22 -10.67
N GLN A 56 8.11 -23.92 -11.74
CA GLN A 56 9.57 -23.83 -11.70
C GLN A 56 10.04 -22.81 -10.66
N PHE A 57 9.40 -21.64 -10.60
CA PHE A 57 9.68 -20.63 -9.59
C PHE A 57 9.43 -21.17 -8.17
N LEU A 58 8.29 -21.82 -7.94
CA LEU A 58 7.94 -22.39 -6.63
C LEU A 58 8.95 -23.48 -6.21
N ASP A 59 9.40 -24.32 -7.15
CA ASP A 59 10.39 -25.36 -6.89
C ASP A 59 11.74 -24.76 -6.49
N VAL A 60 12.22 -23.74 -7.23
CA VAL A 60 13.49 -23.05 -6.94
C VAL A 60 13.46 -22.34 -5.59
N GLN A 61 12.33 -21.72 -5.25
CA GLN A 61 12.19 -20.91 -4.05
C GLN A 61 11.79 -21.71 -2.81
N ARG A 62 11.53 -23.02 -2.95
CA ARG A 62 11.03 -23.86 -1.85
C ARG A 62 11.94 -23.89 -0.64
N GLU A 63 13.26 -23.86 -0.84
CA GLU A 63 14.26 -23.91 0.23
C GLU A 63 14.44 -22.58 0.96
N THR A 64 14.15 -21.46 0.30
CA THR A 64 14.29 -20.10 0.85
C THR A 64 12.98 -19.51 1.35
N ALA A 65 11.85 -20.17 1.06
CA ALA A 65 10.54 -19.77 1.52
C ALA A 65 10.41 -19.89 3.05
N LEU A 66 9.59 -19.03 3.65
CA LEU A 66 9.29 -19.14 5.07
C LEU A 66 8.61 -20.48 5.38
N PRO A 67 8.83 -21.08 6.57
CA PRO A 67 8.39 -22.46 6.85
C PRO A 67 6.88 -22.70 6.64
N PHE A 68 6.04 -21.71 6.92
CA PHE A 68 4.59 -21.81 6.73
C PHE A 68 4.15 -21.71 5.27
N MET A 69 5.02 -21.28 4.36
CA MET A 69 4.75 -21.24 2.92
C MET A 69 4.86 -22.61 2.29
N GLY A 70 5.63 -23.55 2.85
CA GLY A 70 5.76 -24.91 2.31
C GLY A 70 4.40 -25.59 2.04
N PRO A 71 3.51 -25.71 3.05
CA PRO A 71 2.17 -26.24 2.84
C PRO A 71 1.34 -25.43 1.82
N LEU A 72 1.45 -24.10 1.78
CA LEU A 72 0.74 -23.28 0.79
C LEU A 72 1.27 -23.51 -0.63
N ILE A 73 2.58 -23.71 -0.78
CA ILE A 73 3.21 -24.01 -2.05
C ILE A 73 2.72 -25.37 -2.55
N ASP A 74 2.80 -26.39 -1.70
CA ASP A 74 2.50 -27.77 -2.06
C ASP A 74 1.00 -28.02 -2.28
N ASP A 75 0.15 -27.48 -1.40
CA ASP A 75 -1.28 -27.82 -1.38
C ASP A 75 -2.16 -26.81 -2.16
N LEU A 76 -1.69 -25.57 -2.35
CA LEU A 76 -2.48 -24.51 -2.99
C LEU A 76 -1.83 -23.96 -4.26
N PHE A 77 -0.58 -23.49 -4.19
CA PHE A 77 0.03 -22.76 -5.31
C PHE A 77 0.45 -23.65 -6.46
N ALA A 78 1.11 -24.79 -6.20
CA ALA A 78 1.54 -25.70 -7.26
C ALA A 78 0.36 -26.35 -8.01
N PRO A 79 -0.71 -26.84 -7.33
CA PRO A 79 -1.87 -27.38 -8.02
C PRO A 79 -2.63 -26.34 -8.85
N LEU A 80 -2.69 -25.09 -8.37
CA LEU A 80 -3.38 -23.98 -9.03
C LEU A 80 -2.45 -23.09 -9.86
N ALA A 81 -1.23 -23.53 -10.16
CA ALA A 81 -0.20 -22.67 -10.73
C ALA A 81 -0.64 -21.97 -12.02
N GLY A 82 -1.34 -22.64 -12.92
CA GLY A 82 -1.85 -22.02 -14.15
C GLY A 82 -2.86 -20.89 -13.87
N VAL A 83 -3.80 -21.11 -12.95
CA VAL A 83 -4.82 -20.11 -12.58
C VAL A 83 -4.16 -18.92 -11.88
N ILE A 84 -3.24 -19.18 -10.96
CA ILE A 84 -2.52 -18.13 -10.22
C ILE A 84 -1.61 -17.35 -11.16
N ALA A 85 -0.91 -18.01 -12.09
CA ALA A 85 -0.04 -17.35 -13.07
C ALA A 85 -0.82 -16.35 -13.93
N VAL A 86 -1.98 -16.74 -14.44
CA VAL A 86 -2.87 -15.85 -15.20
C VAL A 86 -3.40 -14.71 -14.33
N ALA A 87 -3.83 -15.00 -13.09
CA ALA A 87 -4.32 -13.98 -12.16
C ALA A 87 -3.22 -12.95 -11.81
N VAL A 88 -1.99 -13.40 -11.56
CA VAL A 88 -0.83 -12.54 -11.31
C VAL A 88 -0.57 -11.68 -12.53
N MET A 89 -0.49 -12.26 -13.73
CA MET A 89 -0.27 -11.51 -14.97
C MET A 89 -1.32 -10.40 -15.20
N ILE A 90 -2.61 -10.72 -15.07
CA ILE A 90 -3.69 -9.72 -15.21
C ILE A 90 -3.58 -8.66 -14.10
N GLY A 91 -3.33 -9.09 -12.87
CA GLY A 91 -3.14 -8.19 -11.72
C GLY A 91 -1.99 -7.20 -11.93
N GLN A 92 -0.85 -7.67 -12.42
CA GLN A 92 0.32 -6.84 -12.71
C GLN A 92 0.01 -5.76 -13.76
N LEU A 93 -0.67 -6.12 -14.85
CA LEU A 93 -1.10 -5.17 -15.86
C LEU A 93 -2.08 -4.14 -15.29
N ALA A 94 -3.08 -4.59 -14.52
CA ALA A 94 -4.09 -3.72 -13.91
C ALA A 94 -3.47 -2.74 -12.90
N ILE A 95 -2.56 -3.20 -12.03
CA ILE A 95 -1.81 -2.37 -11.08
C ILE A 95 -1.02 -1.30 -11.85
N GLY A 96 -0.29 -1.70 -12.89
CA GLY A 96 0.49 -0.81 -13.73
C GLY A 96 -0.36 0.31 -14.36
N VAL A 97 -1.51 -0.04 -14.95
CA VAL A 97 -2.47 0.93 -15.50
C VAL A 97 -3.00 1.87 -14.42
N CYS A 98 -3.35 1.37 -13.24
CA CYS A 98 -3.83 2.20 -12.13
C CYS A 98 -2.77 3.21 -11.65
N PHE A 99 -1.50 2.80 -11.61
CA PHE A 99 -0.40 3.71 -11.26
C PHE A 99 -0.17 4.78 -12.32
N VAL A 100 -0.15 4.44 -13.60
CA VAL A 100 0.02 5.41 -14.69
C VAL A 100 -1.14 6.40 -14.73
N THR A 101 -2.38 5.91 -14.64
CA THR A 101 -3.59 6.74 -14.76
C THR A 101 -3.97 7.46 -13.47
N THR A 102 -3.36 7.12 -12.34
CA THR A 102 -3.76 7.59 -10.99
C THR A 102 -5.17 7.13 -10.57
N ARG A 103 -5.88 6.39 -11.42
CA ARG A 103 -7.22 5.90 -11.12
C ARG A 103 -7.08 4.70 -10.19
N TRP A 104 -7.82 4.73 -9.08
CA TRP A 104 -7.85 3.63 -8.11
C TRP A 104 -6.46 3.30 -7.51
N LEU A 105 -5.66 4.34 -7.25
CA LEU A 105 -4.29 4.19 -6.73
C LEU A 105 -4.24 3.44 -5.38
N ARG A 106 -5.19 3.68 -4.48
CA ARG A 106 -5.23 3.02 -3.16
C ARG A 106 -5.40 1.50 -3.25
N PRO A 107 -6.43 0.94 -3.91
CA PRO A 107 -6.54 -0.51 -4.04
C PRO A 107 -5.39 -1.11 -4.87
N ALA A 108 -4.88 -0.40 -5.89
CA ALA A 108 -3.72 -0.85 -6.65
C ALA A 108 -2.47 -1.00 -5.76
N LEU A 109 -2.20 -0.04 -4.86
CA LEU A 109 -1.12 -0.12 -3.89
C LEU A 109 -1.28 -1.29 -2.92
N TRP A 110 -2.49 -1.54 -2.43
CA TRP A 110 -2.74 -2.69 -1.57
C TRP A 110 -2.46 -4.00 -2.29
N ALA A 111 -2.95 -4.16 -3.53
CA ALA A 111 -2.69 -5.35 -4.34
C ALA A 111 -1.19 -5.54 -4.63
N ALA A 112 -0.49 -4.45 -4.97
CA ALA A 112 0.95 -4.43 -5.24
C ALA A 112 1.76 -4.86 -4.00
N ILE A 113 1.49 -4.25 -2.84
CA ILE A 113 2.14 -4.59 -1.57
C ILE A 113 1.85 -6.04 -1.19
N THR A 114 0.60 -6.49 -1.29
CA THR A 114 0.26 -7.88 -0.98
C THR A 114 1.02 -8.86 -1.86
N LEU A 115 1.10 -8.61 -3.17
CA LEU A 115 1.81 -9.49 -4.08
C LEU A 115 3.33 -9.51 -3.79
N ASN A 116 3.94 -8.35 -3.53
CA ASN A 116 5.35 -8.28 -3.13
C ASN A 116 5.61 -8.96 -1.77
N VAL A 117 4.72 -8.82 -0.79
CA VAL A 117 4.80 -9.53 0.50
C VAL A 117 4.74 -11.05 0.29
N VAL A 118 3.85 -11.53 -0.57
CA VAL A 118 3.75 -12.95 -0.90
C VAL A 118 5.02 -13.45 -1.59
N PHE A 119 5.59 -12.69 -2.53
CA PHE A 119 6.87 -13.04 -3.15
C PHE A 119 8.04 -13.07 -2.16
N VAL A 120 8.14 -12.08 -1.27
CA VAL A 120 9.14 -12.08 -0.19
C VAL A 120 8.94 -13.30 0.69
N ALA A 121 7.72 -13.60 1.14
CA ALA A 121 7.44 -14.77 1.98
C ALA A 121 7.82 -16.10 1.30
N MET A 122 7.73 -16.18 -0.03
CA MET A 122 8.19 -17.32 -0.81
C MET A 122 9.72 -17.36 -0.99
N GLY A 123 10.49 -16.38 -0.52
CA GLY A 123 11.95 -16.34 -0.70
C GLY A 123 12.42 -15.48 -1.86
N ALA A 124 11.51 -14.96 -2.70
CA ALA A 124 11.84 -14.08 -3.82
C ALA A 124 11.92 -12.60 -3.38
N VAL A 125 12.98 -12.31 -2.64
CA VAL A 125 13.23 -11.02 -2.01
C VAL A 125 13.56 -9.92 -3.03
N ASP A 126 14.43 -10.22 -4.00
CA ASP A 126 14.83 -9.28 -5.04
C ASP A 126 13.98 -9.48 -6.31
N PRO A 127 13.39 -8.41 -6.89
CA PRO A 127 13.41 -6.98 -6.51
C PRO A 127 12.28 -6.54 -5.55
N SER A 128 11.51 -7.46 -4.99
CA SER A 128 10.29 -7.21 -4.19
C SER A 128 10.51 -6.22 -3.04
N VAL A 129 11.64 -6.30 -2.32
CA VAL A 129 11.95 -5.40 -1.19
C VAL A 129 12.03 -3.94 -1.61
N PHE A 130 12.64 -3.67 -2.77
CA PHE A 130 12.75 -2.32 -3.32
C PHE A 130 11.38 -1.73 -3.64
N TYR A 131 10.50 -2.53 -4.26
CA TYR A 131 9.14 -2.11 -4.55
C TYR A 131 8.33 -1.86 -3.28
N LEU A 132 8.45 -2.70 -2.25
CA LEU A 132 7.74 -2.52 -0.98
C LEU A 132 8.07 -1.18 -0.32
N VAL A 133 9.33 -0.78 -0.28
CA VAL A 133 9.73 0.51 0.32
C VAL A 133 9.05 1.68 -0.41
N ILE A 134 9.06 1.65 -1.74
CA ILE A 134 8.47 2.70 -2.56
C ILE A 134 6.93 2.72 -2.41
N GLU A 135 6.30 1.55 -2.46
CA GLU A 135 4.84 1.40 -2.35
C GLU A 135 4.32 1.82 -0.98
N LEU A 136 5.02 1.45 0.11
CA LEU A 136 4.70 1.90 1.45
C LEU A 136 4.85 3.41 1.60
N SER A 137 5.88 4.00 1.00
CA SER A 137 6.09 5.45 0.99
C SER A 137 4.93 6.16 0.27
N LEU A 138 4.48 5.64 -0.86
CA LEU A 138 3.35 6.18 -1.60
C LEU A 138 2.01 6.00 -0.85
N LEU A 139 1.84 4.85 -0.19
CA LEU A 139 0.67 4.58 0.65
C LEU A 139 0.63 5.51 1.88
N ALA A 140 1.77 5.77 2.51
CA ALA A 140 1.91 6.73 3.59
C ALA A 140 1.53 8.14 3.14
N ALA A 141 2.05 8.59 2.00
CA ALA A 141 1.69 9.88 1.41
C ALA A 141 0.18 10.01 1.15
N LEU A 142 -0.47 8.95 0.65
CA LEU A 142 -1.93 8.90 0.46
C LEU A 142 -2.72 8.87 1.77
N ALA A 143 -2.19 8.23 2.80
CA ALA A 143 -2.82 8.14 4.11
C ALA A 143 -2.77 9.48 4.85
N LEU A 144 -1.68 10.23 4.69
CA LEU A 144 -1.47 11.57 5.24
C LEU A 144 -2.19 12.67 4.44
N GLY A 145 -2.80 12.34 3.30
CA GLY A 145 -3.49 13.31 2.45
C GLY A 145 -2.57 14.19 1.62
N VAL A 146 -1.29 13.82 1.49
CA VAL A 146 -0.33 14.49 0.58
C VAL A 146 -0.80 14.34 -0.88
N ILE A 147 -1.44 13.20 -1.20
CA ILE A 147 -2.08 12.98 -2.50
C ILE A 147 -3.58 12.69 -2.29
N GLY A 148 -4.43 13.47 -2.97
CA GLY A 148 -5.71 12.98 -3.49
C GLY A 148 -6.83 12.62 -2.51
N GLY A 149 -6.84 13.10 -1.26
CA GLY A 149 -8.01 12.90 -0.41
C GLY A 149 -7.88 13.32 1.04
N ARG A 150 -8.95 13.08 1.79
CA ARG A 150 -8.96 13.24 3.25
C ARG A 150 -8.00 12.22 3.88
N PRO A 151 -7.19 12.63 4.86
CA PRO A 151 -6.35 11.71 5.61
C PRO A 151 -7.22 10.61 6.22
N ARG A 152 -6.76 9.36 6.10
CA ARG A 152 -7.50 8.23 6.66
C ARG A 152 -7.36 8.30 8.17
N ARG A 153 -8.46 8.06 8.91
CA ARG A 153 -8.37 7.91 10.36
C ARG A 153 -7.59 6.63 10.67
N PRO A 154 -6.45 6.72 11.33
CA PRO A 154 -5.69 5.53 11.70
C PRO A 154 -6.48 4.69 12.70
N ASN A 155 -6.37 3.38 12.60
CA ASN A 155 -7.16 2.37 13.31
C ASN A 155 -6.25 1.60 14.27
N PRO A 156 -6.52 1.59 15.60
CA PRO A 156 -5.57 0.99 16.54
C PRO A 156 -5.45 -0.52 16.35
N SER A 157 -6.53 -1.19 15.93
CA SER A 157 -6.47 -2.62 15.62
C SER A 157 -5.59 -2.91 14.42
N SER A 158 -5.50 -1.99 13.45
CA SER A 158 -4.60 -2.14 12.31
C SER A 158 -3.13 -1.95 12.70
N VAL A 159 -2.82 -1.08 13.67
CA VAL A 159 -1.48 -0.97 14.25
C VAL A 159 -1.13 -2.24 15.00
N GLY A 160 -2.01 -2.70 15.89
CA GLY A 160 -1.82 -3.93 16.67
C GLY A 160 -1.63 -5.16 15.78
N ALA A 161 -2.39 -5.29 14.69
CA ALA A 161 -2.23 -6.38 13.73
C ALA A 161 -0.86 -6.39 13.07
N LYS A 162 -0.33 -5.22 12.66
CA LYS A 162 1.01 -5.12 12.05
C LYS A 162 2.12 -5.46 13.05
N VAL A 163 2.00 -4.99 14.29
CA VAL A 163 2.94 -5.36 15.37
C VAL A 163 2.86 -6.87 15.64
N GLY A 164 1.65 -7.43 15.67
CA GLY A 164 1.45 -8.88 15.81
C GLY A 164 2.12 -9.68 14.69
N VAL A 165 1.99 -9.23 13.43
CA VAL A 165 2.71 -9.84 12.29
C VAL A 165 4.22 -9.75 12.48
N ALA A 166 4.75 -8.59 12.86
CA ALA A 166 6.18 -8.45 13.11
C ALA A 166 6.67 -9.43 14.19
N ILE A 167 5.97 -9.52 15.32
CA ILE A 167 6.31 -10.46 16.40
C ILE A 167 6.23 -11.92 15.92
N ALA A 168 5.19 -12.27 15.16
CA ALA A 168 5.01 -13.60 14.63
C ALA A 168 6.11 -14.02 13.63
N MET A 169 6.76 -13.05 12.96
CA MET A 169 7.85 -13.31 12.02
C MET A 169 9.22 -13.43 12.69
N LEU A 170 9.41 -12.91 13.91
CA LEU A 170 10.71 -12.94 14.60
C LEU A 170 11.36 -14.33 14.74
N PRO A 171 10.62 -15.43 15.02
CA PRO A 171 11.23 -16.76 15.13
C PRO A 171 11.83 -17.30 13.83
N PHE A 172 11.52 -16.68 12.68
CA PHE A 172 12.00 -17.09 11.36
C PHE A 172 13.15 -16.21 10.83
N VAL A 173 13.66 -15.28 11.64
CA VAL A 173 14.81 -14.45 11.27
C VAL A 173 16.08 -15.27 11.40
N ASP A 174 16.77 -15.47 10.29
CA ASP A 174 17.99 -16.26 10.20
C ASP A 174 19.23 -15.40 10.48
N THR A 175 19.22 -14.12 10.07
CA THR A 175 20.37 -13.23 10.21
C THR A 175 19.99 -11.78 10.47
N VAL A 176 20.79 -11.11 11.30
CA VAL A 176 20.76 -9.65 11.52
C VAL A 176 22.01 -8.98 10.96
N HIS A 177 22.83 -9.71 10.21
CA HIS A 177 24.06 -9.18 9.65
C HIS A 177 23.72 -8.15 8.56
N PRO A 178 24.26 -6.91 8.60
CA PRO A 178 23.83 -5.83 7.71
C PRO A 178 23.94 -6.12 6.21
N ALA A 179 24.86 -6.98 5.80
CA ALA A 179 25.05 -7.36 4.41
C ALA A 179 24.05 -8.45 3.93
N GLU A 180 23.45 -9.19 4.85
CA GLU A 180 22.60 -10.35 4.55
C GLU A 180 21.13 -10.11 4.90
N VAL A 181 20.85 -9.12 5.76
CA VAL A 181 19.50 -8.73 6.20
C VAL A 181 18.57 -8.38 5.03
N ILE A 182 19.13 -7.96 3.90
CA ILE A 182 18.36 -7.64 2.68
C ILE A 182 17.93 -8.88 1.91
N HIS A 183 18.42 -10.06 2.26
CA HIS A 183 18.09 -11.34 1.62
C HIS A 183 17.27 -12.26 2.53
N ASP A 184 17.12 -11.92 3.81
CA ASP A 184 16.30 -12.67 4.77
C ASP A 184 14.82 -12.24 4.64
N PRO A 185 13.90 -13.14 4.22
CA PRO A 185 12.50 -12.80 4.09
C PRO A 185 11.82 -12.36 5.37
N ALA A 186 12.13 -13.00 6.50
CA ALA A 186 11.46 -12.76 7.76
C ALA A 186 11.77 -11.35 8.28
N ILE A 187 13.04 -10.96 8.27
CA ILE A 187 13.44 -9.63 8.76
C ILE A 187 12.89 -8.51 7.88
N ILE A 188 12.73 -8.74 6.57
CA ILE A 188 12.08 -7.80 5.65
C ILE A 188 10.61 -7.65 5.99
N LEU A 189 9.88 -8.74 6.24
CA LEU A 189 8.47 -8.69 6.63
C LEU A 189 8.29 -8.02 8.00
N VAL A 190 9.17 -8.30 8.97
CA VAL A 190 9.22 -7.59 10.26
C VAL A 190 9.37 -6.09 10.02
N THR A 191 10.34 -5.69 9.21
CA THR A 191 10.65 -4.29 8.91
C THR A 191 9.47 -3.59 8.24
N VAL A 192 8.89 -4.21 7.20
CA VAL A 192 7.71 -3.70 6.48
C VAL A 192 6.51 -3.53 7.41
N ALA A 193 6.23 -4.53 8.24
CA ALA A 193 5.14 -4.48 9.20
C ALA A 193 5.34 -3.35 10.23
N MET A 194 6.55 -3.20 10.76
CA MET A 194 6.89 -2.14 11.72
C MET A 194 6.86 -0.75 11.10
N LEU A 195 7.34 -0.57 9.87
CA LEU A 195 7.23 0.70 9.14
C LEU A 195 5.76 1.07 8.91
N GLY A 196 4.92 0.11 8.54
CA GLY A 196 3.48 0.34 8.40
C GLY A 196 2.81 0.70 9.72
N ALA A 197 3.18 0.04 10.81
CA ALA A 197 2.66 0.34 12.15
C ALA A 197 3.08 1.73 12.63
N ALA A 198 4.35 2.08 12.48
CA ALA A 198 4.91 3.38 12.85
C ALA A 198 4.26 4.51 12.05
N THR A 199 4.11 4.34 10.73
CA THR A 199 3.45 5.32 9.86
C THR A 199 2.02 5.62 10.33
N GLU A 200 1.26 4.57 10.65
CA GLU A 200 -0.12 4.73 11.11
C GLU A 200 -0.20 5.34 12.51
N ALA A 201 0.71 4.97 13.42
CA ALA A 201 0.82 5.55 14.76
C ALA A 201 1.23 7.03 14.73
N LEU A 202 2.15 7.43 13.85
CA LEU A 202 2.49 8.84 13.64
C LEU A 202 1.28 9.65 13.18
N GLY A 203 0.40 9.04 12.37
CA GLY A 203 -0.89 9.63 11.99
C GLY A 203 -1.84 9.86 13.18
N TRP A 204 -1.69 9.13 14.29
CA TRP A 204 -2.42 9.43 15.54
C TRP A 204 -1.86 10.68 16.23
N LEU A 205 -0.54 10.75 16.35
CA LEU A 205 0.14 11.82 17.07
C LEU A 205 -0.04 13.19 16.40
N HIS A 206 -0.12 13.21 15.06
CA HIS A 206 -0.36 14.42 14.28
C HIS A 206 -1.82 14.84 14.23
N ARG A 207 -2.74 14.20 14.98
CA ARG A 207 -4.11 14.71 15.08
C ARG A 207 -4.04 16.06 15.80
N PRO A 208 -4.41 17.19 15.15
CA PRO A 208 -4.65 18.40 15.91
C PRO A 208 -5.72 18.03 16.94
N SER A 209 -5.43 18.26 18.21
CA SER A 209 -6.44 18.21 19.26
C SER A 209 -7.51 19.23 18.85
N VAL A 210 -8.56 18.73 18.21
CA VAL A 210 -9.77 19.52 18.00
C VAL A 210 -10.34 19.69 19.40
N THR A 211 -9.83 20.68 20.12
CA THR A 211 -10.47 21.22 21.29
C THR A 211 -11.83 21.71 20.79
N SER A 212 -12.85 20.91 21.11
CA SER A 212 -14.24 21.06 20.74
C SER A 212 -14.83 22.29 21.43
N SER A 213 -14.44 23.48 20.97
CA SER A 213 -15.04 24.74 21.39
C SER A 213 -15.53 25.58 20.21
N ALA A 214 -15.54 25.03 18.99
CA ALA A 214 -16.36 25.59 17.93
C ALA A 214 -17.83 25.34 18.33
N PRO A 215 -18.63 26.39 18.57
CA PRO A 215 -20.04 26.23 18.91
C PRO A 215 -20.71 25.43 17.80
N ASP A 216 -21.51 24.44 18.17
CA ASP A 216 -22.32 23.70 17.22
C ASP A 216 -23.40 24.65 16.66
N TRP A 217 -23.06 25.40 15.62
CA TRP A 217 -24.00 26.27 14.92
C TRP A 217 -25.10 25.48 14.21
N ARG A 218 -25.12 24.14 14.28
CA ARG A 218 -26.26 23.32 13.84
C ARG A 218 -27.37 23.19 14.87
N ASP A 219 -27.18 23.62 16.11
CA ASP A 219 -28.28 23.76 17.08
C ASP A 219 -29.03 25.11 16.93
N GLY A 220 -28.65 25.92 15.93
CA GLY A 220 -29.54 26.93 15.39
C GLY A 220 -30.57 26.26 14.50
N ASP A 221 -31.62 25.70 15.11
CA ASP A 221 -32.94 25.56 14.49
C ASP A 221 -33.34 26.95 13.98
N HIS A 222 -32.88 27.30 12.79
CA HIS A 222 -33.53 28.33 12.00
C HIS A 222 -34.87 27.72 11.62
N ASP A 223 -35.87 28.12 12.40
CA ASP A 223 -37.27 27.94 12.14
C ASP A 223 -37.61 28.45 10.72
N ASP A 224 -37.47 27.57 9.74
CA ASP A 224 -37.83 27.80 8.33
C ASP A 224 -39.34 28.09 8.16
N SER A 225 -40.14 28.05 9.26
CA SER A 225 -41.54 28.46 9.23
C SER A 225 -41.71 29.97 9.00
N GLU A 226 -40.77 30.82 9.44
CA GLU A 226 -40.84 32.27 9.18
C GLU A 226 -40.60 32.62 7.70
N LEU A 227 -39.76 31.85 7.01
CA LEU A 227 -39.49 32.03 5.58
C LEU A 227 -40.65 31.55 4.70
N ARG A 228 -41.46 30.60 5.18
CA ARG A 228 -42.66 30.12 4.47
C ARG A 228 -43.88 31.02 4.65
N ALA A 229 -43.91 31.91 5.64
CA ALA A 229 -45.02 32.83 5.87
C ALA A 229 -44.97 34.12 5.02
N ARG A 230 -43.89 34.33 4.24
CA ARG A 230 -43.66 35.56 3.46
C ARG A 230 -43.75 35.38 1.94
N VAL A 231 -44.24 34.24 1.47
CA VAL A 231 -44.54 33.93 0.06
C VAL A 231 -46.02 33.59 -0.05
#